data_AF-A0A2E5KQ38-F1
#
_entry.id   AF-A0A2E5KQ38-F1
#
_cell.length_a   1.000
_cell.length_b   1.000
_cell.length_c   1.000
_cell.angle_alpha   90.00
_cell.angle_beta   90.00
_cell.angle_gamma   90.00
#
_symmetry.space_group_name_H-M   'P 1'
#
loop_
_entity.id
_entity.type
_entity.pdbx_description
1 polymer ?
#
loop_
_entity_poly.entity_id
_entity_poly.type
_entity_poly.pdbx_seq_one_letter_code
_entity_poly.pdbx_strand_id
1 'polypeptide(L)'
;MNIEAKRITHEVADTLGVNFRDIMSRKRSQRMVEARWYCWLALHALDYSCEEIAQMWSVHHTAVSHAIRRIRELKKIGEKRTASLHAKLHHVLDVKSHRFRYSVKLDGTVYVSSSKELNGMSIRERALAEVDRGNCEFVTKVISAGNIQEAA
;
A
#
# COMPACT_ATOMS: atom_id res chain seq x y z
N MET A 1 6.36 -3.03 -13.74
CA MET A 1 5.55 -2.71 -12.55
C MET A 1 6.39 -2.99 -11.31
N ASN A 2 6.41 -2.08 -10.32
CA ASN A 2 7.20 -2.30 -9.10
C ASN A 2 6.57 -3.39 -8.19
N ILE A 3 7.33 -3.87 -7.20
CA ILE A 3 6.91 -4.95 -6.29
C ILE A 3 5.63 -4.57 -5.52
N GLU A 4 5.55 -3.33 -5.05
CA GLU A 4 4.42 -2.83 -4.25
C GLU A 4 3.10 -2.81 -5.05
N ALA A 5 3.13 -2.25 -6.26
CA ALA A 5 2.01 -2.23 -7.19
C ALA A 5 1.54 -3.65 -7.54
N LYS A 6 2.49 -4.59 -7.71
CA LYS A 6 2.18 -6.00 -7.95
C LYS A 6 1.46 -6.62 -6.75
N ARG A 7 1.97 -6.43 -5.53
CA ARG A 7 1.36 -6.91 -4.28
C ARG A 7 -0.08 -6.40 -4.11
N ILE A 8 -0.28 -5.08 -4.20
CA ILE A 8 -1.61 -4.45 -4.12
C ILE A 8 -2.55 -5.01 -5.18
N THR A 9 -2.08 -5.17 -6.41
CA THR A 9 -2.93 -5.69 -7.49
C THR A 9 -3.35 -7.14 -7.23
N HIS A 10 -2.47 -7.97 -6.67
CA HIS A 10 -2.83 -9.33 -6.24
C HIS A 10 -3.87 -9.31 -5.13
N GLU A 11 -3.68 -8.51 -4.08
CA GLU A 11 -4.63 -8.42 -2.97
C GLU A 11 -6.02 -7.94 -3.41
N VAL A 12 -6.07 -6.94 -4.31
CA VAL A 12 -7.32 -6.49 -4.92
C VAL A 12 -7.94 -7.59 -5.78
N ALA A 13 -7.14 -8.32 -6.55
CA ALA A 13 -7.61 -9.42 -7.39
C ALA A 13 -8.26 -10.53 -6.56
N ASP A 14 -7.59 -10.95 -5.50
CA ASP A 14 -8.05 -12.01 -4.59
C ASP A 14 -9.31 -11.57 -3.84
N THR A 15 -9.31 -10.36 -3.28
CA THR A 15 -10.46 -9.81 -2.54
C THR A 15 -11.71 -9.67 -3.41
N LEU A 16 -11.54 -9.26 -4.66
CA LEU A 16 -12.65 -9.07 -5.59
C LEU A 16 -12.98 -10.32 -6.40
N GLY A 17 -12.24 -11.42 -6.26
CA GLY A 17 -12.40 -12.64 -7.03
C GLY A 17 -12.29 -12.40 -8.54
N VAL A 18 -11.27 -11.65 -8.97
CA VAL A 18 -10.99 -11.33 -10.37
C VAL A 18 -9.58 -11.75 -10.75
N ASN A 19 -9.33 -11.97 -12.04
CA ASN A 19 -7.99 -12.36 -12.47
C ASN A 19 -7.05 -11.15 -12.48
N PHE A 20 -5.88 -11.27 -11.85
CA PHE A 20 -4.79 -10.28 -11.89
C PHE A 20 -4.48 -9.80 -13.31
N ARG A 21 -4.41 -10.70 -14.29
CA ARG A 21 -4.12 -10.37 -15.69
C ARG A 21 -5.20 -9.50 -16.31
N ASP A 22 -6.46 -9.70 -15.92
CA ASP A 22 -7.59 -8.91 -16.43
C ASP A 22 -7.56 -7.48 -15.87
N ILE A 23 -7.14 -7.28 -14.62
CA ILE A 23 -6.94 -5.94 -14.04
C ILE A 23 -5.90 -5.18 -14.84
N MET A 24 -4.79 -5.83 -15.22
CA MET A 24 -3.72 -5.20 -16.00
C MET A 24 -4.06 -5.04 -17.50
N SER A 25 -5.09 -5.74 -17.99
CA SER A 25 -5.50 -5.69 -19.38
C SER A 25 -6.25 -4.39 -19.74
N ARG A 26 -6.58 -4.22 -21.04
CA ARG A 26 -7.45 -3.14 -21.54
C ARG A 26 -8.95 -3.40 -21.36
N LYS A 27 -9.36 -4.51 -20.73
CA LYS A 27 -10.77 -4.92 -20.56
C LYS A 27 -11.57 -3.89 -19.76
N ARG A 28 -12.60 -3.27 -20.33
CA ARG A 28 -13.34 -2.14 -19.71
C ARG A 28 -14.66 -2.53 -19.04
N SER A 29 -14.84 -3.78 -18.63
CA SER A 29 -16.03 -4.13 -17.84
C SER A 29 -16.01 -3.37 -16.51
N GLN A 30 -17.19 -2.98 -16.02
CA GLN A 30 -17.35 -2.21 -14.78
C GLN A 30 -16.51 -2.77 -13.62
N ARG A 31 -16.56 -4.10 -13.43
CA ARG A 31 -15.81 -4.80 -12.38
C ARG A 31 -14.29 -4.68 -12.53
N MET A 32 -13.75 -4.69 -13.76
CA MET A 32 -12.31 -4.52 -13.99
C MET A 32 -11.88 -3.06 -13.84
N VAL A 33 -12.72 -2.12 -14.27
CA VAL A 33 -12.48 -0.69 -14.09
C VAL A 33 -12.42 -0.34 -12.61
N GLU A 34 -13.39 -0.81 -11.83
CA GLU A 34 -13.40 -0.64 -10.37
C GLU A 34 -12.16 -1.24 -9.73
N ALA A 35 -11.80 -2.49 -10.06
CA ALA A 35 -10.60 -3.13 -9.53
C ALA A 35 -9.33 -2.30 -9.79
N ARG A 36 -9.13 -1.79 -11.01
CA ARG A 36 -8.00 -0.89 -11.33
C ARG A 36 -8.03 0.38 -10.50
N TRP A 37 -9.20 1.03 -10.41
CA TRP A 37 -9.31 2.29 -9.69
C TRP A 37 -8.98 2.11 -8.21
N TYR A 38 -9.35 0.97 -7.61
CA TYR A 38 -8.95 0.65 -6.24
C TYR A 38 -7.46 0.36 -6.08
N CYS A 39 -6.80 -0.28 -7.07
CA CYS A 39 -5.34 -0.41 -7.07
C CYS A 39 -4.66 0.97 -7.08
N TRP A 40 -5.14 1.89 -7.93
CA TRP A 40 -4.61 3.24 -8.02
C TRP A 40 -4.88 4.06 -6.76
N LEU A 41 -6.05 3.90 -6.15
CA LEU A 41 -6.39 4.54 -4.89
C LEU A 41 -5.49 4.06 -3.75
N ALA A 42 -5.22 2.75 -3.67
CA ALA A 42 -4.32 2.16 -2.68
C ALA A 42 -2.89 2.69 -2.84
N LEU A 43 -2.38 2.75 -4.07
CA LEU A 43 -1.06 3.32 -4.34
C LEU A 43 -1.00 4.82 -4.03
N HIS A 44 -2.03 5.58 -4.38
CA HIS A 44 -2.08 6.99 -3.99
C HIS A 44 -2.17 7.16 -2.47
N ALA A 45 -2.80 6.22 -1.75
CA ALA A 45 -2.77 6.20 -0.28
C ALA A 45 -1.37 5.86 0.26
N LEU A 46 -0.49 5.27 -0.54
CA LEU A 46 0.94 5.10 -0.28
C LEU A 46 1.78 6.26 -0.83
N ASP A 47 1.19 7.43 -1.02
CA ASP A 47 1.86 8.65 -1.46
C ASP A 47 2.58 8.53 -2.83
N TYR A 48 2.23 7.53 -3.66
CA TYR A 48 2.60 7.55 -5.07
C TYR A 48 1.83 8.65 -5.80
N SER A 49 2.53 9.42 -6.62
CA SER A 49 1.94 10.43 -7.49
C SER A 49 1.09 9.79 -8.60
N CYS A 50 0.17 10.57 -9.17
CA CYS A 50 -0.63 10.10 -10.30
C CYS A 50 0.24 9.73 -11.53
N GLU A 51 1.38 10.39 -11.70
CA GLU A 51 2.34 10.11 -12.78
C GLU A 51 3.06 8.78 -12.58
N GLU A 52 3.56 8.51 -11.37
CA GLU A 52 4.21 7.24 -11.04
C GLU A 52 3.23 6.06 -11.23
N ILE A 53 2.00 6.20 -10.74
CA ILE A 53 0.95 5.18 -10.93
C ILE A 53 0.65 5.00 -12.42
N ALA A 54 0.54 6.09 -13.18
CA ALA A 54 0.28 6.01 -14.61
C ALA A 54 1.39 5.29 -15.38
N GLN A 55 2.66 5.54 -15.06
CA GLN A 55 3.80 4.83 -15.63
C GLN A 55 3.73 3.32 -15.34
N MET A 56 3.40 2.94 -14.10
CA MET A 56 3.28 1.54 -13.70
C MET A 56 2.20 0.77 -14.48
N TRP A 57 1.12 1.45 -14.88
CA TRP A 57 -0.01 0.87 -15.63
C TRP A 57 0.00 1.18 -17.13
N SER A 58 1.00 1.93 -17.63
CA SER A 58 1.05 2.40 -19.02
C SER A 58 -0.25 3.10 -19.46
N VAL A 59 -0.78 3.96 -18.59
CA VAL A 59 -1.97 4.80 -18.84
C VAL A 59 -1.63 6.28 -18.72
N HIS A 60 -2.56 7.15 -19.10
CA HIS A 60 -2.38 8.58 -18.90
C HIS A 60 -2.65 8.98 -17.43
N HIS A 61 -1.86 9.87 -16.86
CA HIS A 61 -1.99 10.32 -15.45
C HIS A 61 -3.36 10.94 -15.13
N THR A 62 -4.01 11.58 -16.11
CA THR A 62 -5.38 12.09 -15.93
C THR A 62 -6.41 10.99 -15.70
N ALA A 63 -6.21 9.77 -16.23
CA ALA A 63 -7.10 8.64 -15.97
C ALA A 63 -7.00 8.19 -14.51
N VAL A 64 -5.79 8.22 -13.94
CA VAL A 64 -5.53 7.93 -12.52
C VAL A 64 -6.19 8.99 -11.65
N SER A 65 -5.95 10.28 -11.94
CA SER A 65 -6.56 11.40 -11.21
C SER A 65 -8.09 11.35 -11.25
N HIS A 66 -8.66 11.11 -12.43
CA HIS A 66 -10.11 10.95 -12.61
C HIS A 66 -10.68 9.82 -11.74
N ALA A 67 -10.05 8.64 -11.76
CA ALA A 67 -10.49 7.48 -10.98
C ALA A 67 -10.49 7.76 -9.47
N ILE A 68 -9.41 8.36 -8.96
CA ILE A 68 -9.27 8.69 -7.54
C ILE A 68 -10.31 9.71 -7.12
N ARG A 69 -10.49 10.77 -7.91
CA ARG A 69 -11.54 11.77 -7.68
C ARG A 69 -12.92 11.12 -7.65
N ARG A 70 -13.21 10.26 -8.65
CA ARG A 70 -14.50 9.60 -8.79
C ARG A 70 -14.83 8.69 -7.61
N ILE A 71 -13.89 7.87 -7.13
CA ILE A 71 -14.13 7.03 -5.94
C ILE A 71 -14.41 7.91 -4.71
N ARG A 72 -13.65 8.99 -4.52
CA ARG A 72 -13.86 9.91 -3.38
C ARG A 72 -15.24 10.57 -3.42
N GLU A 73 -15.69 11.01 -4.59
CA GLU A 73 -17.05 11.54 -4.79
C GLU A 73 -18.12 10.49 -4.47
N LEU A 74 -17.99 9.28 -5.02
CA LEU A 74 -18.92 8.17 -4.79
C LEU A 74 -18.99 7.79 -3.29
N LYS A 75 -17.87 7.86 -2.57
CA LYS A 75 -17.83 7.66 -1.12
C LYS A 75 -18.57 8.76 -0.36
N LYS A 76 -18.41 10.03 -0.77
CA LYS A 76 -19.09 11.18 -0.14
C LYS A 76 -20.60 11.11 -0.26
N ILE A 77 -21.11 10.68 -1.42
CA ILE A 77 -22.56 10.53 -1.64
C ILE A 77 -23.13 9.24 -1.03
N GLY A 78 -22.30 8.41 -0.40
CA GLY A 78 -22.73 7.15 0.21
C GLY A 78 -23.21 6.11 -0.81
N GLU A 79 -22.64 6.08 -2.02
CA GLU A 79 -23.04 5.12 -3.04
C GLU A 79 -22.78 3.69 -2.54
N LYS A 80 -23.85 2.88 -2.48
CA LYS A 80 -23.86 1.59 -1.77
C LYS A 80 -22.79 0.62 -2.29
N ARG A 81 -22.60 0.54 -3.60
CA ARG A 81 -21.63 -0.38 -4.21
C ARG A 81 -20.20 0.04 -3.87
N THR A 82 -19.89 1.32 -3.98
CA THR A 82 -18.60 1.91 -3.63
C THR A 82 -18.33 1.71 -2.15
N ALA A 83 -19.31 1.96 -1.27
CA ALA A 83 -19.18 1.70 0.15
C ALA A 83 -18.87 0.22 0.44
N SER A 84 -19.58 -0.71 -0.22
CA SER A 84 -19.33 -2.15 -0.09
C SER A 84 -17.92 -2.55 -0.56
N LEU A 85 -17.48 -2.05 -1.73
CA LEU A 85 -16.14 -2.32 -2.25
C LEU A 85 -15.05 -1.74 -1.34
N HIS A 86 -15.25 -0.53 -0.84
CA HIS A 86 -14.32 0.15 0.06
C HIS A 86 -14.19 -0.60 1.39
N ALA A 87 -15.30 -1.10 1.94
CA ALA A 87 -15.29 -1.93 3.14
C ALA A 87 -14.53 -3.25 2.93
N LYS A 88 -14.76 -3.94 1.80
CA LYS A 88 -14.02 -5.17 1.45
C LYS A 88 -12.52 -4.93 1.32
N LEU A 89 -12.13 -3.80 0.72
CA LEU A 89 -10.75 -3.43 0.46
C LEU A 89 -10.12 -2.58 1.57
N HIS A 90 -10.76 -2.44 2.73
CA HIS A 90 -10.24 -1.60 3.82
C HIS A 90 -8.81 -2.00 4.20
N HIS A 91 -8.53 -3.30 4.30
CA HIS A 91 -7.20 -3.83 4.61
C HIS A 91 -6.12 -3.45 3.58
N VAL A 92 -6.49 -3.29 2.30
CA VAL A 92 -5.57 -2.85 1.23
C VAL A 92 -5.41 -1.32 1.19
N LEU A 93 -6.42 -0.59 1.64
CA LEU A 93 -6.44 0.89 1.59
C LEU A 93 -5.84 1.53 2.85
N ASP A 94 -5.80 0.82 3.97
CA ASP A 94 -5.34 1.32 5.28
C ASP A 94 -3.81 1.20 5.48
N VAL A 95 -3.04 1.01 4.40
CA VAL A 95 -1.59 0.70 4.44
C VAL A 95 -0.73 1.89 4.89
N LYS A 96 -1.31 3.09 5.11
CA LYS A 96 -0.59 4.20 5.78
C LYS A 96 -0.07 3.82 7.18
N SER A 97 -0.63 2.79 7.80
CA SER A 97 -0.23 2.31 9.13
C SER A 97 1.05 1.45 9.18
N HIS A 98 1.64 1.06 8.03
CA HIS A 98 2.77 0.10 8.00
C HIS A 98 4.01 0.55 7.23
N ARG A 99 4.08 1.80 6.73
CA ARG A 99 5.25 2.28 5.99
C ARG A 99 6.31 2.89 6.92
N PHE A 100 7.16 2.03 7.47
CA PHE A 100 8.44 2.45 8.01
C PHE A 100 9.44 2.58 6.86
N ARG A 101 10.06 3.76 6.67
CA ARG A 101 11.25 3.86 5.82
C ARG A 101 12.44 3.50 6.70
N TYR A 102 13.18 2.48 6.34
CA TYR A 102 14.46 2.19 6.98
C TYR A 102 15.62 2.55 6.06
N SER A 103 16.71 3.04 6.64
CA SER A 103 18.00 3.21 5.96
C SER A 103 19.06 2.43 6.72
N VAL A 104 19.81 1.60 5.99
CA VAL A 104 20.91 0.80 6.56
C VAL A 104 22.23 1.44 6.16
N LYS A 105 23.07 1.79 7.13
CA LYS A 105 24.44 2.26 6.88
C LYS A 105 25.37 1.09 6.55
N LEU A 106 26.53 1.40 5.97
CA LEU A 106 27.56 0.41 5.64
C LEU A 106 28.11 -0.33 6.88
N ASP A 107 27.99 0.26 8.06
CA ASP A 107 28.36 -0.34 9.36
C ASP A 107 27.29 -1.29 9.92
N GLY A 108 26.19 -1.51 9.20
CA GLY A 108 25.08 -2.37 9.62
C GLY A 108 23.98 -1.65 10.41
N THR A 109 24.16 -0.38 10.79
CA THR A 109 23.18 0.35 11.59
C THR A 109 21.88 0.58 10.82
N VAL A 110 20.74 0.16 11.37
CA VAL A 110 19.41 0.33 10.79
C VAL A 110 18.71 1.52 11.45
N TYR A 111 18.45 2.57 10.67
CA TYR A 111 17.62 3.70 11.11
C TYR A 111 16.20 3.49 10.60
N VAL A 112 15.22 3.59 11.50
CA VAL A 112 13.80 3.54 11.15
C VAL A 112 13.24 4.95 11.23
N SER A 113 12.90 5.53 10.08
CA SER A 113 12.14 6.78 10.01
C SER A 113 10.66 6.44 9.82
N SER A 114 9.89 6.60 10.90
CA SER A 114 8.43 6.68 10.82
C SER A 114 8.05 8.13 10.56
N SER A 115 7.18 8.39 9.57
CA SER A 115 6.66 9.75 9.35
C SER A 115 5.46 10.10 10.26
N LYS A 116 5.05 9.22 11.18
CA LYS A 116 4.03 9.52 12.19
C LYS A 116 4.34 8.78 13.48
N GLU A 117 4.19 9.52 14.57
CA GLU A 117 4.34 9.12 15.97
C GLU A 117 4.13 7.61 16.18
N LEU A 118 5.18 6.94 16.64
CA LEU A 118 5.04 5.65 17.28
C LEU A 118 4.06 5.90 18.44
N ASN A 119 2.89 5.24 18.44
CA ASN A 119 1.83 5.39 19.45
C ASN A 119 2.31 4.97 20.85
N GLY A 120 3.27 5.68 21.44
CA GLY A 120 3.89 5.37 22.73
C GLY A 120 4.70 4.07 22.79
N MET A 121 4.92 3.36 21.68
CA MET A 121 5.73 2.13 21.64
C MET A 121 7.17 2.42 21.25
N SER A 122 8.12 1.79 21.92
CA SER A 122 9.51 1.79 21.49
C SER A 122 9.69 1.04 20.17
N ILE A 123 10.76 1.36 19.42
CA ILE A 123 11.10 0.69 18.16
C ILE A 123 11.23 -0.83 18.36
N ARG A 124 11.74 -1.23 19.53
CA ARG A 124 11.93 -2.63 19.93
C ARG A 124 10.60 -3.38 20.10
N GLU A 125 9.64 -2.80 20.82
CA GLU A 125 8.33 -3.41 21.05
C GLU A 125 7.57 -3.60 19.73
N ARG A 126 7.70 -2.65 18.82
CA ARG A 126 7.05 -2.75 17.51
C ARG A 126 7.74 -3.78 16.60
N ALA A 127 9.07 -3.89 16.67
CA ALA A 127 9.80 -4.92 15.94
C ALA A 127 9.39 -6.33 16.35
N LEU A 128 9.24 -6.57 17.66
CA LEU A 128 8.76 -7.85 18.20
C LEU A 128 7.32 -8.15 17.74
N ALA A 129 6.43 -7.15 17.73
CA ALA A 129 5.06 -7.34 17.25
C ALA A 129 4.95 -7.71 15.75
N GLU A 130 5.91 -7.27 14.92
CA GLU A 130 5.96 -7.65 13.50
C GLU A 130 6.55 -9.06 13.29
N VAL A 131 7.41 -9.55 14.21
CA VAL A 131 7.85 -10.97 14.25
C VAL A 131 6.63 -11.86 14.45
N ASP A 132 5.80 -11.53 15.44
CA ASP A 132 4.62 -12.33 15.82
C ASP A 132 3.57 -12.38 14.70
N ARG A 133 3.61 -11.41 13.77
CA ARG A 133 2.74 -11.33 12.59
C ARG A 133 3.30 -12.08 11.37
N GLY A 134 4.44 -12.74 11.50
CA GLY A 134 5.06 -13.52 10.43
C GLY A 134 5.80 -12.67 9.38
N ASN A 135 6.09 -11.40 9.68
CA ASN A 135 6.82 -10.49 8.80
C ASN A 135 8.34 -10.65 9.01
N CYS A 136 8.85 -11.86 8.78
CA CYS A 136 10.19 -12.26 9.19
C CYS A 136 11.34 -11.51 8.49
N GLU A 137 11.14 -10.98 7.28
CA GLU A 137 12.17 -10.18 6.58
C GLU A 137 12.55 -8.88 7.33
N PHE A 138 11.61 -8.33 8.12
CA PHE A 138 11.81 -7.16 8.96
C PHE A 138 12.82 -7.42 10.08
N VAL A 139 12.82 -8.64 10.61
CA VAL A 139 13.49 -9.02 11.86
C VAL A 139 14.93 -9.44 11.61
N THR A 140 15.17 -10.20 10.54
CA THR A 140 16.48 -10.78 10.25
C THR A 140 17.54 -9.71 10.03
N LYS A 141 17.17 -8.55 9.45
CA LYS A 141 18.09 -7.40 9.28
C LYS A 141 18.30 -6.58 10.55
N VAL A 142 17.32 -6.53 11.45
CA VAL A 142 17.38 -5.76 12.70
C VAL A 142 18.20 -6.51 13.75
N ILE A 143 18.07 -7.84 13.83
CA ILE A 143 18.80 -8.67 14.80
C ILE A 143 20.27 -8.87 14.38
N SER A 144 20.59 -8.95 13.08
CA SER A 144 21.98 -9.10 12.62
C SER A 144 22.87 -7.88 12.86
N ALA A 145 22.29 -6.71 13.13
CA ALA A 145 22.98 -5.42 13.18
C ALA A 145 23.49 -5.02 14.58
N GLY A 146 23.16 -5.75 15.64
CA GLY A 146 23.77 -5.60 16.97
C GLY A 146 23.57 -4.27 17.73
N ASN A 147 23.10 -3.19 17.11
CA ASN A 147 22.90 -1.89 17.76
C ASN A 147 21.66 -1.18 17.20
N ILE A 148 20.53 -1.29 17.91
CA ILE A 148 19.38 -0.41 17.71
C ILE A 148 19.63 0.82 18.59
N GLN A 149 20.03 1.94 17.97
CA GLN A 149 20.05 3.24 18.65
C GLN A 149 18.86 4.06 18.20
N GLU A 150 18.04 4.51 19.15
CA GLU A 150 17.00 5.49 18.91
C GLU A 150 17.69 6.83 18.57
N ALA A 151 17.38 7.40 17.41
CA ALA A 151 17.82 8.75 17.09
C ALA A 151 16.99 9.74 17.93
N ALA A 152 17.67 10.53 18.76
CA ALA A 152 17.08 11.62 19.54
C ALA A 152 16.55 12.75 18.66
#